data_AF-A0AAF3EKQ6-F1
#
_entry.id   AF-A0AAF3EKQ6-F1
#
_cell.length_a   1.000
_cell.length_b   1.000
_cell.length_c   1.000
_cell.angle_alpha   90.00
_cell.angle_beta   90.00
_cell.angle_gamma   90.00
#
_symmetry.space_group_name_H-M   'P 1'
#
loop_
_entity.id
_entity.type
_entity.pdbx_description
1 polymer ?
#
loop_
_entity_poly.entity_id
_entity_poly.type
_entity_poly.pdbx_seq_one_letter_code
_entity_poly.pdbx_strand_id
1 'polypeptide(L)'
;MHSLTLASLVFFGIVFGQTTKAPVDPCAMCQYVINQAQQHYKNGESKGAVQQELSNDCDTLKRFYGDQAVKDCDHWVHQNIDVIYCDLQHGASTNQICQDMGECAGPSPGGTTQMPNGCHVTVTTGATGATGATATASVAVTTTTKSTTTMTTTTPTTTTTTMTTTTPVDPCPICISVIDTARNYFNNKVTDEAALKTELLNLCQSLSSAYDQSVVQNCVNSVNQYIDKIFVDLVNGQTSTSVCQDMMQCK
;
A
#
# COMPACT_ATOMS: atom_id res chain seq x y z
N MET A 1 51.95 -9.24 55.41
CA MET A 1 51.85 -10.27 54.36
C MET A 1 50.56 -9.98 53.59
N HIS A 2 50.71 -9.49 52.36
CA HIS A 2 49.63 -9.04 51.48
C HIS A 2 49.07 -10.24 50.70
N SER A 3 47.74 -10.35 50.61
CA SER A 3 47.07 -11.17 49.58
C SER A 3 45.82 -10.44 49.10
N LEU A 4 45.97 -9.72 47.98
CA LEU A 4 44.85 -9.33 47.11
C LEU A 4 44.59 -10.50 46.14
N THR A 5 43.40 -11.08 46.19
CA THR A 5 42.91 -11.98 45.13
C THR A 5 41.94 -11.21 44.23
N LEU A 6 42.43 -10.84 43.04
CA LEU A 6 41.66 -10.34 41.91
C LEU A 6 40.74 -11.45 41.39
N ALA A 7 39.42 -11.23 41.46
CA ALA A 7 38.44 -12.01 40.73
C ALA A 7 38.10 -11.29 39.42
N SER A 8 38.64 -11.80 38.31
CA SER A 8 38.33 -11.32 36.96
C SER A 8 36.90 -11.70 36.57
N LEU A 9 35.99 -10.73 36.61
CA LEU A 9 34.65 -10.86 36.02
C LEU A 9 34.77 -10.72 34.50
N VAL A 10 34.74 -11.86 33.81
CA VAL A 10 34.60 -11.92 32.35
C VAL A 10 33.14 -11.60 32.03
N PHE A 11 32.87 -10.34 31.67
CA PHE A 11 31.59 -9.95 31.07
C PHE A 11 31.49 -10.63 29.70
N PHE A 12 30.80 -11.78 29.66
CA PHE A 12 30.28 -12.34 28.42
C PHE A 12 29.26 -11.33 27.88
N GLY A 13 29.72 -10.48 26.94
CA GLY A 13 28.85 -9.63 26.15
C GLY A 13 27.93 -10.52 25.33
N ILE A 14 26.68 -10.69 25.80
CA ILE A 14 25.60 -11.25 24.99
C ILE A 14 25.38 -10.23 23.86
N VAL A 15 25.91 -10.55 22.68
CA VAL A 15 25.57 -9.83 21.46
C VAL A 15 24.10 -10.14 21.19
N PHE A 16 23.20 -9.27 21.65
CA PHE A 16 21.82 -9.27 21.21
C PHE A 16 21.85 -8.97 19.71
N GLY A 17 21.78 -10.02 18.89
CA GLY A 17 21.54 -9.87 17.47
C GLY A 17 20.23 -9.13 17.31
N GLN A 18 20.30 -7.86 16.90
CA GLN A 18 19.13 -7.11 16.52
C GLN A 18 18.59 -7.76 15.25
N THR A 19 17.54 -8.56 15.37
CA THR A 19 16.70 -8.97 14.25
C THR A 19 16.10 -7.70 13.65
N THR A 20 16.77 -7.14 12.64
CA THR A 20 16.21 -6.08 11.82
C THR A 20 15.02 -6.69 11.08
N LYS A 21 13.80 -6.35 11.49
CA LYS A 21 12.59 -6.67 10.70
C LYS A 21 12.78 -6.11 9.29
N ALA A 22 12.32 -6.86 8.29
CA ALA A 22 12.44 -6.45 6.89
C ALA A 22 11.82 -5.04 6.69
N PRO A 23 12.43 -4.19 5.85
CA PRO A 23 11.85 -2.90 5.51
C PRO A 23 10.48 -3.11 4.87
N VAL A 24 9.51 -2.29 5.26
CA VAL A 24 8.15 -2.31 4.68
C VAL A 24 8.24 -1.84 3.24
N ASP A 25 7.66 -2.58 2.30
CA ASP A 25 7.55 -2.16 0.91
C ASP A 25 6.67 -0.90 0.80
N PRO A 26 7.16 0.22 0.23
CA PRO A 26 6.40 1.48 0.17
C PRO A 26 5.09 1.36 -0.60
N CYS A 27 5.08 0.60 -1.69
CA CYS A 27 3.88 0.34 -2.49
C CYS A 27 2.84 -0.42 -1.66
N ALA A 28 3.24 -1.50 -0.99
CA ALA A 28 2.37 -2.30 -0.14
C ALA A 28 1.81 -1.48 1.03
N MET A 29 2.63 -0.61 1.64
CA MET A 29 2.16 0.30 2.70
C MET A 29 1.12 1.28 2.19
N CYS A 30 1.39 1.92 1.04
CA CYS A 30 0.43 2.80 0.41
C CYS A 30 -0.87 2.06 0.10
N GLN A 31 -0.78 0.92 -0.59
CA GLN A 31 -1.95 0.14 -0.98
C GLN A 31 -2.78 -0.27 0.24
N TYR A 32 -2.13 -0.69 1.32
CA TYR A 32 -2.81 -1.01 2.57
C TYR A 32 -3.57 0.20 3.14
N VAL A 33 -2.88 1.32 3.35
CA VAL A 33 -3.46 2.52 3.96
C VAL A 33 -4.62 3.07 3.11
N ILE A 34 -4.43 3.19 1.80
CA ILE A 34 -5.47 3.72 0.91
C ILE A 34 -6.68 2.78 0.83
N ASN A 35 -6.45 1.47 0.88
CA ASN A 35 -7.53 0.49 0.90
C ASN A 35 -8.39 0.62 2.17
N GLN A 36 -7.75 0.76 3.34
CA GLN A 36 -8.50 1.05 4.58
C GLN A 36 -9.25 2.37 4.48
N ALA A 37 -8.62 3.42 3.94
CA ALA A 37 -9.27 4.70 3.68
C ALA A 37 -10.56 4.50 2.87
N GLN A 38 -10.50 3.76 1.76
CA GLN A 38 -11.65 3.54 0.88
C GLN A 38 -12.77 2.73 1.54
N GLN A 39 -12.43 1.77 2.41
CA GLN A 39 -13.42 0.97 3.14
C GLN A 39 -14.17 1.80 4.19
N HIS A 40 -13.48 2.72 4.86
CA HIS A 40 -14.02 3.49 5.98
C HIS A 40 -14.56 4.87 5.55
N TYR A 41 -14.06 5.42 4.44
CA TYR A 41 -14.41 6.75 3.95
C TYR A 41 -15.89 6.82 3.57
N LYS A 42 -16.62 7.66 4.29
CA LYS A 42 -18.00 8.01 3.94
C LYS A 42 -18.01 9.35 3.21
N ASN A 43 -18.78 9.44 2.12
CA ASN A 43 -18.87 10.68 1.35
C ASN A 43 -19.30 11.85 2.26
N GLY A 44 -18.46 12.88 2.36
CA GLY A 44 -18.66 14.03 3.25
C GLY A 44 -17.96 13.95 4.62
N GLU A 45 -17.20 12.88 4.88
CA GLU A 45 -16.34 12.78 6.06
C GLU A 45 -15.24 13.84 6.04
N SER A 46 -14.90 14.41 7.21
CA SER A 46 -13.89 15.46 7.29
C SER A 46 -12.49 14.87 7.11
N LYS A 47 -11.57 15.65 6.51
CA LYS A 47 -10.15 15.26 6.37
C LYS A 47 -9.53 14.78 7.69
N GLY A 48 -9.82 15.47 8.79
CA GLY A 48 -9.29 15.10 10.11
C GLY A 48 -9.83 13.76 10.62
N ALA A 49 -11.10 13.42 10.30
CA ALA A 49 -11.66 12.11 10.62
C ALA A 49 -11.00 11.01 9.79
N VAL A 50 -10.81 11.23 8.49
CA VAL A 50 -10.08 10.31 7.61
C VAL A 50 -8.65 10.09 8.10
N GLN A 51 -7.94 11.17 8.45
CA GLN A 51 -6.58 11.07 8.98
C GLN A 51 -6.53 10.22 10.25
N GLN A 52 -7.44 10.49 11.19
CA GLN A 52 -7.48 9.76 12.46
C GLN A 52 -7.76 8.28 12.25
N GLU A 53 -8.67 7.93 11.34
CA GLU A 53 -8.98 6.53 11.03
C GLU A 53 -7.75 5.83 10.45
N LEU A 54 -7.07 6.46 9.49
CA LEU A 54 -5.84 5.90 8.90
C LEU A 54 -4.71 5.75 9.92
N SER A 55 -4.54 6.70 10.83
CA SER A 55 -3.61 6.56 11.96
C SER A 55 -3.98 5.39 12.87
N ASN A 56 -5.27 5.14 13.12
CA ASN A 56 -5.72 3.97 13.89
C ASN A 56 -5.41 2.66 13.13
N ASP A 57 -5.56 2.65 11.81
CA ASP A 57 -5.23 1.48 10.98
C ASP A 57 -3.72 1.18 10.99
N CYS A 58 -2.87 2.22 11.03
CA CYS A 58 -1.42 2.06 11.21
C CYS A 58 -1.05 1.34 12.51
N ASP A 59 -1.81 1.50 13.60
CA ASP A 59 -1.55 0.80 14.87
C ASP A 59 -1.68 -0.72 14.74
N THR A 60 -2.50 -1.21 13.79
CA THR A 60 -2.66 -2.64 13.55
C THR A 60 -1.36 -3.29 13.04
N LEU A 61 -0.48 -2.50 12.42
CA LEU A 61 0.82 -2.96 11.91
C LEU A 61 1.78 -3.35 13.04
N LYS A 62 1.57 -2.85 14.27
CA LYS A 62 2.45 -3.12 15.42
C LYS A 62 2.68 -4.61 15.64
N ARG A 63 1.62 -5.41 15.55
CA ARG A 63 1.68 -6.87 15.77
C ARG A 63 2.64 -7.55 14.79
N PHE A 64 2.74 -7.03 13.57
CA PHE A 64 3.43 -7.68 12.45
C PHE A 64 4.81 -7.07 12.18
N TYR A 65 4.92 -5.75 12.20
CA TYR A 65 6.09 -5.00 11.76
C TYR A 65 6.77 -4.23 12.89
N GLY A 66 6.18 -4.23 14.10
CA GLY A 66 6.73 -3.58 15.29
C GLY A 66 6.48 -2.07 15.32
N ASP A 67 6.94 -1.41 16.38
CA ASP A 67 6.65 0.01 16.64
C ASP A 67 7.17 0.96 15.55
N GLN A 68 8.26 0.60 14.87
CA GLN A 68 8.82 1.47 13.85
C GLN A 68 7.89 1.58 12.63
N ALA A 69 7.32 0.47 12.18
CA ALA A 69 6.39 0.48 11.05
C ALA A 69 5.10 1.26 11.34
N VAL A 70 4.62 1.24 12.59
CA VAL A 70 3.49 2.09 13.01
C VAL A 70 3.84 3.56 12.84
N LYS A 71 5.04 3.98 13.30
CA LYS A 71 5.51 5.36 13.17
C LYS A 71 5.71 5.76 11.72
N ASP A 72 6.28 4.87 10.91
CA ASP A 72 6.53 5.14 9.50
C ASP A 72 5.20 5.29 8.74
N CYS A 73 4.22 4.41 9.02
CA CYS A 73 2.87 4.49 8.48
C CYS A 73 2.16 5.77 8.92
N ASP A 74 2.15 6.08 10.22
CA ASP A 74 1.49 7.26 10.75
C ASP A 74 2.11 8.55 10.19
N HIS A 75 3.44 8.60 10.10
CA HIS A 75 4.16 9.71 9.48
C HIS A 75 3.77 9.89 8.02
N TRP A 76 3.72 8.78 7.27
CA TRP A 76 3.34 8.79 5.86
C TRP A 76 1.89 9.26 5.66
N VAL A 77 0.95 8.81 6.49
CA VAL A 77 -0.45 9.30 6.51
C VAL A 77 -0.48 10.81 6.72
N HIS A 78 0.21 11.31 7.74
CA HIS A 78 0.22 12.75 8.05
C HIS A 78 0.83 13.60 6.93
N GLN A 79 1.86 13.08 6.24
CA GLN A 79 2.49 13.78 5.13
C GLN A 79 1.63 13.82 3.87
N ASN A 80 0.85 12.76 3.64
CA ASN A 80 0.10 12.59 2.39
C ASN A 80 -1.40 12.83 2.54
N ILE A 81 -1.91 13.15 3.74
CA ILE A 81 -3.35 13.25 4.01
C ILE A 81 -4.11 14.21 3.08
N ASP A 82 -3.51 15.33 2.67
CA ASP A 82 -4.14 16.29 1.75
C ASP A 82 -4.40 15.65 0.38
N VAL A 83 -3.41 14.91 -0.12
CA VAL A 83 -3.46 14.17 -1.39
C VAL A 83 -4.49 13.05 -1.30
N ILE A 84 -4.34 12.20 -0.28
CA ILE A 84 -5.21 11.05 -0.02
C ILE A 84 -6.67 11.49 0.07
N TYR A 85 -6.96 12.50 0.90
CA TYR A 85 -8.31 12.98 1.10
C TYR A 85 -8.93 13.52 -0.19
N CYS A 86 -8.15 14.26 -0.99
CA CYS A 86 -8.66 14.78 -2.24
C CYS A 86 -8.92 13.67 -3.27
N ASP A 87 -8.01 12.71 -3.40
CA ASP A 87 -8.17 11.64 -4.38
C ASP A 87 -9.33 10.70 -4.00
N LEU A 88 -9.54 10.47 -2.70
CA LEU A 88 -10.74 9.78 -2.19
C LEU A 88 -12.03 10.53 -2.53
N GLN A 89 -12.05 11.86 -2.41
CA GLN A 89 -13.22 12.68 -2.81
C GLN A 89 -13.57 12.54 -4.30
N HIS A 90 -12.57 12.27 -5.14
CA HIS A 90 -12.74 12.12 -6.59
C HIS A 90 -12.86 10.65 -7.02
N GLY A 91 -12.92 9.71 -6.08
CA GLY A 91 -13.12 8.29 -6.37
C GLY A 91 -11.93 7.64 -7.07
N ALA A 92 -10.71 8.16 -6.90
CA ALA A 92 -9.51 7.54 -7.43
C ALA A 92 -9.32 6.15 -6.80
N SER A 93 -8.85 5.20 -7.60
CA SER A 93 -8.60 3.83 -7.13
C SER A 93 -7.34 3.77 -6.25
N THR A 94 -7.24 2.76 -5.38
CA THR A 94 -6.04 2.53 -4.55
C THR A 94 -4.76 2.50 -5.38
N ASN A 95 -4.75 1.74 -6.48
CA ASN A 95 -3.58 1.62 -7.36
C ASN A 95 -3.20 2.95 -8.01
N GLN A 96 -4.20 3.72 -8.44
CA GLN A 96 -3.96 5.02 -9.04
C GLN A 96 -3.33 5.98 -8.02
N ILE A 97 -3.91 6.09 -6.83
CA ILE A 97 -3.40 6.96 -5.76
C ILE A 97 -1.94 6.61 -5.44
N CYS A 98 -1.63 5.33 -5.27
CA CYS A 98 -0.27 4.90 -4.95
C CYS A 98 0.74 5.05 -6.09
N GLN A 99 0.31 4.95 -7.35
CA GLN A 99 1.17 5.26 -8.50
C GLN A 99 1.40 6.77 -8.63
N ASP A 100 0.38 7.57 -8.40
CA ASP A 100 0.43 9.02 -8.53
C ASP A 100 1.32 9.66 -7.45
N MET A 101 1.37 9.06 -6.25
CA MET A 101 2.30 9.42 -5.18
C MET A 101 3.72 8.87 -5.40
N GLY A 102 3.93 8.05 -6.43
CA GLY A 102 5.25 7.48 -6.75
C GLY A 102 5.68 6.31 -5.85
N GLU A 103 4.77 5.78 -5.03
CA GLU A 103 5.04 4.65 -4.13
C GLU A 103 5.02 3.32 -4.89
N CYS A 104 4.16 3.21 -5.89
CA CYS A 104 4.02 2.02 -6.74
C CYS A 104 4.53 2.25 -8.16
N ALA A 105 5.22 1.26 -8.70
CA ALA A 105 5.59 1.25 -10.12
C ALA A 105 4.36 1.02 -11.00
N GLY A 106 4.24 1.77 -12.10
CA GLY A 106 3.22 1.55 -13.12
C GLY A 106 2.92 2.80 -13.95
N PRO A 107 2.22 2.64 -15.08
CA PRO A 107 1.74 3.78 -15.84
C PRO A 107 0.63 4.47 -15.05
N SER A 108 0.92 5.63 -14.47
CA SER A 108 -0.13 6.53 -13.98
C SER A 108 -1.11 6.80 -15.14
N PRO A 109 -2.42 6.52 -14.98
CA PRO A 109 -3.41 6.63 -16.06
C PRO A 109 -3.56 8.02 -16.70
N GLY A 110 -2.91 9.05 -16.14
CA GLY A 110 -2.83 10.36 -16.76
C GLY A 110 -1.61 11.10 -16.23
N GLY A 111 -0.78 11.64 -17.12
CA GLY A 111 0.38 12.46 -16.74
C GLY A 111 -0.03 13.47 -15.68
N THR A 112 0.44 13.26 -14.45
CA THR A 112 -0.04 13.96 -13.27
C THR A 112 0.31 15.44 -13.39
N THR A 113 -0.70 16.26 -13.68
CA THR A 113 -0.59 17.70 -13.43
C THR A 113 -1.10 17.89 -12.01
N GLN A 114 -0.19 18.02 -11.05
CA GLN A 114 -0.51 18.27 -9.66
C GLN A 114 -1.42 19.51 -9.60
N MET A 115 -2.67 19.35 -9.14
CA MET A 115 -3.54 20.50 -8.95
C MET A 115 -3.03 21.35 -7.78
N PRO A 116 -3.33 22.67 -7.76
CA PRO A 116 -2.89 23.57 -6.69
C PRO A 116 -3.42 23.21 -5.29
N ASN A 117 -4.28 22.20 -5.16
CA ASN A 117 -4.84 21.71 -3.90
C ASN A 117 -4.34 20.31 -3.50
N GLY A 118 -3.30 19.78 -4.16
CA GLY A 118 -2.65 18.53 -3.76
C GLY A 118 -3.25 17.24 -4.33
N CYS A 119 -4.25 17.31 -5.22
CA CYS A 119 -4.88 16.11 -5.80
C CYS A 119 -4.19 15.65 -7.08
N HIS A 120 -4.21 14.34 -7.32
CA HIS A 120 -3.86 13.73 -8.60
C HIS A 120 -5.14 13.35 -9.34
N VAL A 121 -5.69 14.32 -10.07
CA VAL A 121 -6.88 14.03 -10.89
C VAL A 121 -6.42 13.54 -12.25
N THR A 122 -6.89 12.36 -12.63
CA THR A 122 -6.79 11.89 -14.01
C THR A 122 -7.61 12.83 -14.87
N VAL A 123 -6.94 13.69 -15.64
CA VAL A 123 -7.61 14.34 -16.76
C VAL A 123 -7.87 13.23 -17.76
N THR A 124 -9.08 12.68 -17.74
CA THR A 124 -9.56 11.85 -18.83
C THR A 124 -9.62 12.75 -20.04
N THR A 125 -8.54 12.82 -20.83
CA THR A 125 -8.58 13.42 -22.16
C THR A 125 -9.54 12.59 -22.99
N GLY A 126 -10.81 12.93 -22.90
CA GLY A 126 -11.85 12.41 -23.77
C GLY A 126 -11.40 12.67 -25.20
N ALA A 127 -11.20 11.61 -25.96
CA ALA A 127 -11.00 11.70 -27.39
C ALA A 127 -12.20 12.46 -27.99
N THR A 128 -11.95 13.68 -28.43
CA THR A 128 -12.94 14.54 -29.07
C THR A 128 -13.24 14.01 -30.47
N GLY A 129 -14.36 13.31 -30.59
CA GLY A 129 -15.17 13.33 -31.80
C GLY A 129 -16.30 14.35 -31.63
N ALA A 130 -16.07 15.62 -31.98
CA ALA A 130 -17.14 16.56 -32.36
C ALA A 130 -16.56 17.87 -32.91
N THR A 131 -16.85 18.12 -34.17
CA THR A 131 -16.76 19.39 -34.88
C THR A 131 -17.51 20.54 -34.19
N GLY A 132 -16.84 21.68 -34.05
CA GLY A 132 -17.40 23.03 -34.16
C GLY A 132 -18.21 23.58 -32.97
N ALA A 133 -17.60 24.51 -32.23
CA ALA A 133 -18.15 25.85 -32.00
C ALA A 133 -17.18 26.70 -31.15
N THR A 134 -16.84 27.87 -31.69
CA THR A 134 -16.18 29.01 -31.05
C THR A 134 -16.93 29.51 -29.81
N ALA A 135 -16.21 29.73 -28.70
CA ALA A 135 -16.47 30.84 -27.80
C ALA A 135 -15.22 31.15 -26.95
N THR A 136 -14.74 32.37 -27.12
CA THR A 136 -13.61 33.00 -26.45
C THR A 136 -13.98 33.39 -25.02
N ALA A 137 -13.19 33.01 -24.03
CA ALA A 137 -13.14 33.70 -22.74
C ALA A 137 -11.77 33.47 -22.08
N SER A 138 -10.88 34.44 -22.26
CA SER A 138 -9.56 34.48 -21.65
C SER A 138 -9.68 34.90 -20.18
N VAL A 139 -9.32 34.02 -19.25
CA VAL A 139 -9.07 34.40 -17.85
C VAL A 139 -7.56 34.56 -17.69
N ALA A 140 -7.14 35.78 -17.34
CA ALA A 140 -5.77 36.13 -17.08
C ALA A 140 -5.27 35.42 -15.81
N VAL A 141 -4.31 34.52 -15.97
CA VAL A 141 -3.55 33.93 -14.85
C VAL A 141 -2.34 34.82 -14.59
N THR A 142 -2.31 35.46 -13.43
CA THR A 142 -1.17 36.23 -12.92
C THR A 142 -0.11 35.26 -12.43
N THR A 143 0.99 35.16 -13.19
CA THR A 143 2.21 34.45 -12.80
C THR A 143 2.88 35.14 -11.62
N THR A 144 2.92 34.46 -10.47
CA THR A 144 3.80 34.83 -9.35
C THR A 144 5.02 33.92 -9.36
N THR A 145 6.15 34.47 -9.77
CA THR A 145 7.47 33.87 -9.75
C THR A 145 7.93 33.68 -8.30
N LYS A 146 8.28 32.45 -7.88
CA LYS A 146 9.04 32.24 -6.64
C LYS A 146 10.22 31.27 -6.84
N SER A 147 11.41 31.89 -6.84
CA SER A 147 12.73 31.41 -6.43
C SER A 147 13.15 29.96 -6.69
N THR A 148 13.99 29.84 -7.70
CA THR A 148 15.03 28.82 -7.88
C THR A 148 15.94 28.74 -6.64
N THR A 149 15.91 27.61 -5.93
CA THR A 149 17.01 27.21 -5.04
C THR A 149 17.66 25.97 -5.66
N THR A 150 18.88 26.16 -6.12
CA THR A 150 19.78 25.14 -6.65
C THR A 150 20.03 24.06 -5.61
N MET A 151 19.61 22.82 -5.86
CA MET A 151 20.11 21.65 -5.14
C MET A 151 21.03 20.85 -6.06
N THR A 152 22.23 20.61 -5.54
CA THR A 152 23.35 19.93 -6.16
C THR A 152 23.02 18.45 -6.37
N THR A 153 23.09 18.00 -7.63
CA THR A 153 22.92 16.62 -8.05
C THR A 153 24.05 15.75 -7.51
N THR A 154 23.76 14.90 -6.52
CA THR A 154 24.58 13.71 -6.20
C THR A 154 23.88 12.48 -6.76
N THR A 155 24.58 11.80 -7.66
CA THR A 155 24.25 10.53 -8.31
C THR A 155 23.78 9.46 -7.32
N PRO A 156 22.62 8.80 -7.52
CA PRO A 156 22.28 7.61 -6.76
C PRO A 156 23.02 6.40 -7.36
N THR A 157 23.86 5.79 -6.53
CA THR A 157 24.49 4.50 -6.82
C THR A 157 23.44 3.40 -6.73
N THR A 158 23.04 2.85 -7.88
CA THR A 158 22.22 1.65 -8.00
C THR A 158 22.92 0.48 -7.32
N THR A 159 22.50 0.15 -6.10
CA THR A 159 22.95 -1.05 -5.40
C THR A 159 21.87 -2.12 -5.57
N THR A 160 22.04 -2.93 -6.61
CA THR A 160 21.29 -4.19 -6.80
C THR A 160 21.63 -5.11 -5.63
N THR A 161 20.81 -5.09 -4.59
CA THR A 161 20.89 -6.04 -3.48
C THR A 161 19.91 -7.17 -3.76
N THR A 162 20.41 -8.25 -4.34
CA THR A 162 19.71 -9.53 -4.40
C THR A 162 19.54 -10.05 -2.97
N MET A 163 18.35 -9.86 -2.39
CA MET A 163 18.02 -10.40 -1.07
C MET A 163 17.54 -11.84 -1.21
N THR A 164 18.40 -12.78 -0.87
CA THR A 164 18.04 -14.17 -0.62
C THR A 164 17.99 -14.33 0.91
N THR A 165 16.80 -14.31 1.51
CA THR A 165 16.66 -14.51 2.97
C THR A 165 15.49 -15.44 3.29
N THR A 166 15.81 -16.60 3.84
CA THR A 166 14.97 -17.78 4.07
C THR A 166 14.21 -17.74 5.40
N THR A 167 13.63 -16.60 5.79
CA THR A 167 12.65 -16.59 6.90
C THR A 167 11.31 -17.15 6.41
N PRO A 168 10.59 -17.95 7.22
CA PRO A 168 9.23 -18.39 6.87
C PRO A 168 8.36 -17.16 6.65
N VAL A 169 8.04 -16.86 5.40
CA VAL A 169 7.15 -15.75 5.03
C VAL A 169 5.80 -16.06 5.65
N ASP A 170 5.35 -15.23 6.59
CA ASP A 170 3.99 -15.33 7.14
C ASP A 170 3.02 -15.14 5.96
N PRO A 171 2.21 -16.16 5.62
CA PRO A 171 1.31 -16.09 4.47
C PRO A 171 0.10 -15.19 4.73
N CYS A 172 -0.13 -14.77 5.98
CA CYS A 172 -1.33 -14.04 6.37
C CYS A 172 -1.46 -12.63 5.76
N PRO A 173 -0.43 -11.77 5.79
CA PRO A 173 -0.51 -10.44 5.18
C PRO A 173 -0.75 -10.48 3.67
N ILE A 174 -0.17 -11.48 3.01
CA ILE A 174 -0.38 -11.74 1.58
C ILE A 174 -1.84 -12.12 1.33
N CYS A 175 -2.40 -13.00 2.17
CA CYS A 175 -3.80 -13.37 2.09
C CYS A 175 -4.72 -12.16 2.18
N ILE A 176 -4.56 -11.36 3.23
CA ILE A 176 -5.43 -10.22 3.51
C ILE A 176 -5.35 -9.23 2.34
N SER A 177 -4.15 -8.90 1.89
CA SER A 177 -3.93 -8.00 0.75
C SER A 177 -4.61 -8.50 -0.53
N VAL A 178 -4.46 -9.78 -0.85
CA VAL A 178 -5.07 -10.39 -2.04
C VAL A 178 -6.60 -10.38 -1.95
N ILE A 179 -7.18 -10.70 -0.78
CA ILE A 179 -8.63 -10.68 -0.57
C ILE A 179 -9.18 -9.25 -0.62
N ASP A 180 -8.54 -8.28 0.05
CA ASP A 180 -8.96 -6.87 0.05
C ASP A 180 -8.90 -6.27 -1.36
N THR A 181 -7.83 -6.57 -2.11
CA THR A 181 -7.69 -6.08 -3.49
C THR A 181 -8.79 -6.65 -4.38
N ALA A 182 -9.08 -7.96 -4.26
CA ALA A 182 -10.16 -8.57 -5.01
C ALA A 182 -11.53 -7.97 -4.66
N ARG A 183 -11.82 -7.71 -3.38
CA ARG A 183 -13.07 -7.04 -2.98
C ARG A 183 -13.25 -5.68 -3.62
N ASN A 184 -12.17 -4.90 -3.67
CA ASN A 184 -12.20 -3.57 -4.29
C ASN A 184 -12.46 -3.65 -5.79
N TYR A 185 -11.89 -4.63 -6.49
CA TYR A 185 -12.19 -4.87 -7.90
C TYR A 185 -13.71 -5.04 -8.16
N PHE A 186 -14.41 -5.70 -7.23
CA PHE A 186 -15.86 -5.90 -7.31
C PHE A 186 -16.69 -4.80 -6.63
N ASN A 187 -16.12 -3.64 -6.30
CA ASN A 187 -16.80 -2.58 -5.54
C ASN A 187 -17.48 -3.09 -4.26
N ASN A 188 -16.81 -4.01 -3.55
CA ASN A 188 -17.34 -4.70 -2.36
C ASN A 188 -18.63 -5.50 -2.60
N LYS A 189 -18.91 -5.86 -3.86
CA LYS A 189 -20.07 -6.67 -4.28
C LYS A 189 -19.64 -7.78 -5.22
N VAL A 190 -19.08 -8.84 -4.64
CA VAL A 190 -18.75 -10.05 -5.39
C VAL A 190 -20.05 -10.79 -5.74
N THR A 191 -20.29 -11.01 -7.03
CA THR A 191 -21.49 -11.73 -7.52
C THR A 191 -21.15 -12.85 -8.50
N ASP A 192 -19.91 -12.90 -9.00
CA ASP A 192 -19.44 -13.86 -9.99
C ASP A 192 -18.16 -14.51 -9.47
N GLU A 193 -18.26 -15.80 -9.14
CA GLU A 193 -17.15 -16.61 -8.62
C GLU A 193 -16.04 -16.80 -9.66
N ALA A 194 -16.39 -16.95 -10.94
CA ALA A 194 -15.40 -17.15 -12.00
C ALA A 194 -14.61 -15.86 -12.26
N ALA A 195 -15.28 -14.71 -12.21
CA ALA A 195 -14.62 -13.41 -12.25
C ALA A 195 -13.73 -13.20 -11.02
N LEU A 196 -14.23 -13.52 -9.82
CA LEU A 196 -13.45 -13.45 -8.58
C LEU A 196 -12.17 -14.31 -8.67
N LYS A 197 -12.32 -15.56 -9.11
CA LYS A 197 -11.20 -16.49 -9.27
C LYS A 197 -10.15 -15.93 -10.22
N THR A 198 -10.59 -15.41 -11.36
CA THR A 198 -9.70 -14.83 -12.36
C THR A 198 -8.90 -13.68 -11.78
N GLU A 199 -9.56 -12.78 -11.05
CA GLU A 199 -8.90 -11.63 -10.45
C GLU A 199 -7.92 -12.02 -9.35
N LEU A 200 -8.31 -12.94 -8.45
CA LEU A 200 -7.41 -13.48 -7.43
C LEU A 200 -6.17 -14.15 -8.04
N LEU A 201 -6.32 -14.89 -9.13
CA LEU A 201 -5.20 -15.51 -9.84
C LEU A 201 -4.29 -14.48 -10.52
N ASN A 202 -4.87 -13.42 -11.11
CA ASN A 202 -4.09 -12.31 -11.68
C ASN A 202 -3.28 -11.59 -10.61
N LEU A 203 -3.87 -11.35 -9.43
CA LEU A 203 -3.18 -10.78 -8.28
C LEU A 203 -2.05 -11.69 -7.78
N CYS A 204 -2.28 -13.00 -7.68
CA CYS A 204 -1.19 -13.93 -7.36
C CYS A 204 -0.04 -13.85 -8.37
N GLN A 205 -0.34 -13.68 -9.66
CA GLN A 205 0.68 -13.60 -10.70
C GLN A 205 1.48 -12.28 -10.67
N SER A 206 0.86 -11.17 -10.27
CA SER A 206 1.54 -9.87 -10.18
C SER A 206 2.64 -9.84 -9.11
N LEU A 207 2.50 -10.69 -8.08
CA LEU A 207 3.51 -10.88 -7.02
C LEU A 207 4.85 -11.42 -7.55
N SER A 208 4.90 -11.99 -8.75
CA SER A 208 6.14 -12.50 -9.36
C SER A 208 7.24 -11.45 -9.56
N SER A 209 6.86 -10.18 -9.55
CA SER A 209 7.80 -9.04 -9.59
C SER A 209 8.54 -8.80 -8.27
N ALA A 210 7.96 -9.22 -7.14
CA ALA A 210 8.47 -8.94 -5.79
C ALA A 210 8.78 -10.19 -4.97
N TYR A 211 8.27 -11.36 -5.36
CA TYR A 211 8.35 -12.61 -4.61
C TYR A 211 8.81 -13.78 -5.48
N ASP A 212 9.46 -14.74 -4.83
CA ASP A 212 9.87 -15.99 -5.47
C ASP A 212 8.67 -16.78 -6.02
N GLN A 213 8.93 -17.55 -7.08
CA GLN A 213 7.91 -18.36 -7.75
C GLN A 213 7.19 -19.35 -6.81
N SER A 214 7.84 -19.79 -5.73
CA SER A 214 7.21 -20.65 -4.72
C SER A 214 6.09 -19.93 -3.96
N VAL A 215 6.24 -18.62 -3.70
CA VAL A 215 5.23 -17.80 -3.00
C VAL A 215 4.05 -17.57 -3.94
N VAL A 216 4.33 -17.21 -5.19
CA VAL A 216 3.33 -17.08 -6.27
C VAL A 216 2.51 -18.37 -6.40
N GLN A 217 3.19 -19.53 -6.45
CA GLN A 217 2.51 -20.80 -6.63
C GLN A 217 1.67 -21.19 -5.40
N ASN A 218 2.13 -20.87 -4.20
CA ASN A 218 1.33 -21.07 -2.98
C ASN A 218 0.06 -20.21 -2.99
N CYS A 219 0.14 -18.96 -3.46
CA CYS A 219 -1.02 -18.10 -3.66
C CYS A 219 -2.00 -18.73 -4.65
N VAL A 220 -1.52 -19.10 -5.84
CA VAL A 220 -2.33 -19.74 -6.89
C VAL A 220 -3.00 -21.03 -6.40
N ASN A 221 -2.26 -21.88 -5.69
CA ASN A 221 -2.79 -23.12 -5.15
C ASN A 221 -3.86 -22.87 -4.08
N SER A 222 -3.64 -21.88 -3.20
CA SER A 222 -4.60 -21.51 -2.16
C SER A 222 -5.89 -20.95 -2.77
N VAL A 223 -5.79 -20.05 -3.75
CA VAL A 223 -6.97 -19.54 -4.47
C VAL A 223 -7.72 -20.68 -5.13
N ASN A 224 -7.04 -21.56 -5.87
CA ASN A 224 -7.69 -22.69 -6.54
C ASN A 224 -8.35 -23.67 -5.56
N GLN A 225 -7.74 -23.90 -4.39
CA GLN A 225 -8.23 -24.84 -3.39
C GLN A 225 -9.45 -24.29 -2.65
N TYR A 226 -9.51 -22.99 -2.40
CA TYR A 226 -10.49 -22.40 -1.50
C TYR A 226 -11.45 -21.42 -2.17
N ILE A 227 -11.44 -21.30 -3.50
CA ILE A 227 -12.27 -20.33 -4.23
C ILE A 227 -13.75 -20.39 -3.85
N ASP A 228 -14.33 -21.59 -3.73
CA ASP A 228 -15.74 -21.78 -3.36
C ASP A 228 -16.02 -21.15 -1.99
N LYS A 229 -15.11 -21.33 -1.03
CA LYS A 229 -15.23 -20.76 0.32
C LYS A 229 -14.99 -19.25 0.33
N ILE A 230 -13.97 -18.77 -0.38
CA ILE A 230 -13.69 -17.32 -0.51
C ILE A 230 -14.94 -16.62 -1.04
N PHE A 231 -15.51 -17.15 -2.10
CA PHE A 231 -16.70 -16.57 -2.71
C PHE A 231 -17.87 -16.50 -1.73
N VAL A 232 -18.17 -17.61 -1.04
CA VAL A 232 -19.22 -17.64 -0.01
C VAL A 232 -18.96 -16.62 1.10
N ASP A 233 -17.73 -16.56 1.63
CA ASP A 233 -17.37 -15.64 2.70
C ASP A 233 -17.49 -14.18 2.26
N LEU A 234 -17.04 -13.85 1.04
CA LEU A 234 -17.13 -12.51 0.48
C LEU A 234 -18.56 -12.09 0.17
N VAL A 235 -19.40 -12.98 -0.37
CA VAL A 235 -20.83 -12.76 -0.57
C VAL A 235 -21.55 -12.53 0.76
N ASN A 236 -21.13 -13.25 1.81
CA ASN A 236 -21.66 -13.10 3.16
C ASN A 236 -21.07 -11.90 3.93
N GLY A 237 -20.22 -11.10 3.31
CA GLY A 237 -19.64 -9.90 3.91
C GLY A 237 -18.60 -10.16 5.01
N GLN A 238 -18.02 -11.37 5.08
CA GLN A 238 -16.97 -11.71 6.05
C GLN A 238 -15.73 -10.85 5.84
N THR A 239 -15.03 -10.42 6.89
CA THR A 239 -13.80 -9.62 6.73
C THR A 239 -12.65 -10.43 6.12
N SER A 240 -11.68 -9.76 5.50
CA SER A 240 -10.54 -10.43 4.84
C SER A 240 -9.70 -11.22 5.85
N THR A 241 -9.61 -10.76 7.10
CA THR A 241 -9.05 -11.53 8.21
C THR A 241 -9.80 -12.84 8.45
N SER A 242 -11.14 -12.81 8.47
CA SER A 242 -11.97 -14.00 8.66
C SER A 242 -11.83 -14.98 7.50
N VAL A 243 -11.81 -14.48 6.26
CA VAL A 243 -11.61 -15.31 5.06
C VAL A 243 -10.24 -16.00 5.12
N CYS A 244 -9.21 -15.26 5.55
CA CYS A 244 -7.83 -15.73 5.58
C CYS A 244 -7.47 -16.63 6.77
N GLN A 245 -8.24 -16.59 7.86
CA GLN A 245 -8.09 -17.52 9.00
C GLN A 245 -8.23 -18.98 8.56
N ASP A 246 -9.26 -19.27 7.76
CA ASP A 246 -9.57 -20.64 7.38
C ASP A 246 -8.71 -21.18 6.23
N MET A 247 -8.12 -20.29 5.43
CA MET A 247 -7.38 -20.67 4.23
C MET A 247 -5.87 -20.77 4.42
N MET A 248 -5.29 -19.80 5.12
CA MET A 248 -3.83 -19.64 5.22
C MET A 248 -3.32 -19.78 6.66
N GLN A 249 -4.19 -20.27 7.57
CA GLN A 249 -3.87 -20.43 8.99
C GLN A 249 -3.35 -19.14 9.63
N CYS A 250 -3.92 -17.99 9.25
CA CYS A 250 -3.70 -16.74 9.96
C CYS A 250 -4.00 -16.97 11.46
N LYS A 251 -2.97 -16.99 12.31
CA LYS A 251 -3.11 -17.12 13.77
C LYS A 251 -3.06 -15.76 14.47
#